data_AF-A0A7C1B538-F1
#
_entry.id   AF-A0A7C1B538-F1
#
_cell.length_a   1.000
_cell.length_b   1.000
_cell.length_c   1.000
_cell.angle_alpha   90.00
_cell.angle_beta   90.00
_cell.angle_gamma   90.00
#
_symmetry.space_group_name_H-M   'P 1'
#
loop_
_entity.id
_entity.type
_entity.pdbx_description
1 polymer ?
#
loop_
_entity_poly.entity_id
_entity_poly.type
_entity_poly.pdbx_seq_one_letter_code
_entity_poly.pdbx_strand_id
1 'polypeptide(L)'
;MTRDLGEGLLRMAYECFITILRTLTELYAIDISEESLVSIMVTYKRVATDKVRQYRAMAVCNGLNYDLHMEEYMVDQFADVIIRAGRAYLKDPTARQMPNWLRAISVMPDLRERLEKASL
;
A
#
# COMPACT_ATOMS: atom_id res chain seq x y z
N MET A 1 -5.49 -14.28 -19.25
CA MET A 1 -4.30 -14.19 -18.38
C MET A 1 -4.72 -13.40 -17.15
N THR A 2 -5.31 -14.08 -16.17
CA THR A 2 -5.74 -13.49 -14.89
C THR A 2 -4.48 -13.01 -14.17
N ARG A 3 -4.26 -11.69 -14.12
CA ARG A 3 -3.27 -11.10 -13.21
C ARG A 3 -3.58 -11.65 -11.82
N ASP A 4 -2.58 -12.23 -11.17
CA ASP A 4 -2.70 -12.66 -9.80
C ASP A 4 -3.15 -11.45 -8.96
N LEU A 5 -4.26 -11.58 -8.22
CA LEU A 5 -4.82 -10.50 -7.40
C LEU A 5 -3.78 -9.99 -6.39
N GLY A 6 -2.89 -10.88 -5.94
CA GLY A 6 -1.75 -10.54 -5.08
C GLY A 6 -0.77 -9.56 -5.74
N GLU A 7 -0.50 -9.72 -7.03
CA GLU A 7 0.41 -8.83 -7.77
C GLU A 7 -0.16 -7.41 -7.90
N GLY A 8 -1.47 -7.31 -8.17
CA GLY A 8 -2.18 -6.04 -8.22
C GLY A 8 -2.19 -5.31 -6.88
N LEU A 9 -2.51 -6.04 -5.80
CA LEU A 9 -2.54 -5.48 -4.45
C LEU A 9 -1.17 -5.00 -3.98
N LEU A 10 -0.12 -5.80 -4.18
CA LEU A 10 1.24 -5.43 -3.78
C LEU A 10 1.75 -4.22 -4.57
N ARG A 11 1.40 -4.13 -5.85
CA ARG A 11 1.70 -2.94 -6.66
C ARG A 11 0.99 -1.69 -6.11
N MET A 12 -0.29 -1.79 -5.77
CA MET A 12 -1.02 -0.67 -5.17
C MET A 12 -0.39 -0.25 -3.84
N ALA A 13 -0.02 -1.21 -3.00
CA ALA A 13 0.64 -0.94 -1.72
C ALA A 13 1.97 -0.20 -1.89
N TYR A 14 2.75 -0.62 -2.89
CA TYR A 14 3.99 0.03 -3.28
C TYR A 14 3.77 1.50 -3.67
N GLU A 15 2.81 1.77 -4.55
CA GLU A 15 2.48 3.13 -5.00
C GLU A 15 1.93 4.00 -3.85
N CYS A 16 1.07 3.43 -2.98
CA CYS A 16 0.56 4.09 -1.78
C CYS A 16 1.68 4.45 -0.80
N PHE A 17 2.61 3.53 -0.53
CA PHE A 17 3.68 3.79 0.43
C PHE A 17 4.63 4.90 -0.04
N ILE A 18 5.01 4.92 -1.32
CA ILE A 18 5.77 6.05 -1.90
C ILE A 18 5.02 7.37 -1.73
N THR A 19 3.70 7.36 -1.96
CA THR A 19 2.87 8.56 -1.80
C THR A 19 2.85 9.05 -0.34
N ILE A 20 2.79 8.13 0.63
CA ILE A 20 2.86 8.46 2.06
C ILE A 20 4.22 9.09 2.39
N LEU A 21 5.33 8.45 2.02
CA LEU A 21 6.68 8.96 2.29
C LEU A 21 6.88 10.37 1.72
N ARG A 22 6.43 10.58 0.48
CA ARG A 22 6.45 11.89 -0.16
C ARG A 22 5.62 12.91 0.60
N THR A 23 4.40 12.55 0.98
CA THR A 23 3.52 13.46 1.73
C THR A 23 4.16 13.88 3.07
N LEU A 24 4.82 12.94 3.75
CA LEU A 24 5.57 13.21 4.98
C LEU A 24 6.71 14.20 4.73
N THR A 25 7.48 14.05 3.65
CA THR A 25 8.56 14.97 3.31
C THR A 25 8.03 16.33 2.84
N GLU A 26 7.04 16.37 1.94
CA GLU A 26 6.54 17.60 1.30
C GLU A 26 5.72 18.47 2.26
N LEU A 27 4.82 17.87 3.05
CA LEU A 27 3.88 18.64 3.89
C LEU A 27 4.38 18.82 5.33
N TYR A 28 5.22 17.90 5.81
CA TYR A 28 5.64 17.87 7.22
C TYR A 28 7.15 18.00 7.41
N ALA A 29 7.93 18.13 6.33
CA ALA A 29 9.39 18.23 6.36
C ALA A 29 10.06 17.10 7.16
N ILE A 30 9.50 15.89 7.07
CA ILE A 30 10.08 14.69 7.69
C ILE A 30 11.11 14.08 6.74
N ASP A 31 12.35 14.00 7.20
CA ASP A 31 13.43 13.32 6.51
C ASP A 31 13.23 11.80 6.56
N ILE A 32 13.39 11.15 5.41
CA ILE A 32 13.31 9.70 5.26
C ILE A 32 14.73 9.16 5.05
N SER A 33 15.10 8.15 5.83
CA SER A 33 16.39 7.46 5.72
C SER A 33 16.21 5.95 5.63
N GLU A 34 17.26 5.23 5.21
CA GLU A 34 17.25 3.76 5.15
C GLU A 34 16.98 3.14 6.53
N GLU A 35 17.56 3.72 7.59
CA GLU A 35 17.38 3.26 8.98
C GLU A 35 15.92 3.45 9.42
N SER A 36 15.30 4.56 9.02
CA SER A 36 13.89 4.85 9.29
C SER A 36 12.99 3.83 8.59
N LEU A 37 13.30 3.47 7.34
CA LEU A 37 12.56 2.44 6.59
C LEU A 37 12.68 1.05 7.23
N VAL A 38 13.88 0.66 7.69
CA VAL A 38 14.08 -0.60 8.43
C VAL A 38 13.27 -0.61 9.71
N SER A 39 13.27 0.50 10.47
CA SER A 39 12.47 0.65 11.67
C SER A 39 10.96 0.51 11.40
N ILE A 40 10.47 1.14 10.34
CA ILE A 40 9.07 1.03 9.89
C ILE A 40 8.74 -0.42 9.52
N MET A 41 9.58 -1.09 8.74
CA MET A 41 9.37 -2.49 8.34
C MET A 41 9.29 -3.41 9.56
N VAL A 42 10.22 -3.31 10.50
CA VAL A 42 10.21 -4.16 11.72
C VAL A 42 8.96 -3.89 12.57
N THR A 43 8.60 -2.60 12.72
CA THR A 43 7.40 -2.20 13.45
C THR A 43 6.14 -2.73 12.77
N TYR A 44 6.07 -2.63 11.44
CA TYR A 44 4.98 -3.18 10.64
C TYR A 44 4.85 -4.69 10.86
N LYS A 45 5.93 -5.47 10.74
CA LYS A 45 5.88 -6.92 10.94
C LYS A 45 5.34 -7.28 12.32
N ARG A 46 5.77 -6.57 13.37
CA ARG A 46 5.28 -6.79 14.74
C ARG A 46 3.77 -6.52 14.83
N VAL A 47 3.34 -5.32 14.44
CA VAL A 47 1.93 -4.91 14.54
C VAL A 47 1.04 -5.79 13.69
N ALA A 48 1.46 -6.11 12.46
CA ALA A 48 0.71 -6.96 11.55
C ALA A 48 0.55 -8.38 12.09
N THR A 49 1.61 -8.96 12.68
CA THR A 49 1.53 -10.29 13.33
C THR A 49 0.51 -10.30 14.47
N ASP A 50 0.50 -9.26 15.31
CA ASP A 50 -0.48 -9.12 16.39
C ASP A 50 -1.90 -8.99 15.83
N LYS A 51 -2.06 -8.29 14.70
CA LYS A 51 -3.35 -8.15 14.00
C LYS A 51 -3.84 -9.46 13.41
N VAL A 52 -2.98 -10.26 12.77
CA VAL A 52 -3.33 -11.59 12.25
C VAL A 52 -3.91 -12.47 13.38
N ARG A 53 -3.28 -12.46 14.56
CA ARG A 53 -3.78 -13.18 15.73
C ARG A 53 -5.14 -12.66 16.20
N GLN A 54 -5.31 -11.33 16.26
CA GLN A 54 -6.57 -10.70 16.65
C GLN A 54 -7.71 -11.05 15.68
N TYR A 55 -7.46 -10.92 14.37
CA TYR A 55 -8.47 -11.20 13.34
C TYR A 55 -8.80 -12.69 13.25
N ARG A 56 -7.83 -13.58 13.45
CA ARG A 56 -8.10 -15.02 13.61
C ARG A 56 -9.05 -15.30 14.76
N ALA A 57 -8.83 -14.70 15.93
CA ALA A 57 -9.71 -14.89 17.08
C ALA A 57 -11.14 -14.40 16.78
N MET A 58 -11.28 -13.23 16.15
CA MET A 58 -12.58 -12.70 15.75
C MET A 58 -13.28 -13.56 14.71
N ALA A 59 -12.54 -14.10 13.74
CA ALA A 59 -13.09 -14.99 12.72
C ALA A 59 -13.64 -16.27 13.36
N VAL A 60 -12.90 -16.87 14.31
CA VAL A 60 -13.37 -18.03 15.08
C VAL A 60 -14.65 -17.70 15.84
N CYS A 61 -14.72 -16.58 16.55
CA CYS A 61 -15.91 -16.15 17.28
C CYS A 61 -17.13 -15.95 16.37
N ASN A 62 -16.91 -15.51 15.12
CA ASN A 62 -17.98 -15.24 14.15
C ASN A 62 -18.24 -16.41 13.19
N GLY A 63 -17.58 -17.57 13.37
CA GLY A 63 -17.70 -18.72 12.47
C GLY A 63 -17.21 -18.46 11.03
N LEU A 64 -16.32 -17.49 10.84
CA LEU A 64 -15.75 -17.15 9.54
C LEU A 64 -14.49 -17.98 9.27
N ASN A 65 -14.29 -18.38 8.01
CA ASN A 65 -13.05 -18.99 7.58
C ASN A 65 -11.93 -17.95 7.55
N TYR A 66 -10.77 -18.26 8.13
CA TYR A 66 -9.61 -17.38 8.18
C TYR A 66 -8.35 -18.17 7.83
N ASP A 67 -7.77 -17.88 6.67
CA ASP A 67 -6.57 -18.54 6.19
C ASP A 67 -5.33 -17.91 6.82
N LEU A 68 -4.85 -18.51 7.92
CA LEU A 68 -3.67 -18.01 8.63
C LEU A 68 -2.43 -17.99 7.74
N HIS A 69 -2.23 -19.01 6.90
CA HIS A 69 -1.02 -19.13 6.10
C HIS A 69 -0.95 -18.03 5.06
N MET A 70 -2.07 -17.76 4.38
CA MET A 70 -2.13 -16.66 3.41
C MET A 70 -1.97 -15.31 4.09
N GLU A 71 -2.53 -15.11 5.28
CA GLU A 71 -2.40 -13.86 6.02
C GLU A 71 -0.96 -13.61 6.47
N GLU A 72 -0.29 -14.61 7.04
CA GLU A 72 1.13 -14.53 7.40
C GLU A 72 2.02 -14.30 6.17
N TYR A 73 1.75 -15.00 5.07
CA TYR A 73 2.44 -14.78 3.80
C TYR A 73 2.30 -13.34 3.31
N MET A 74 1.09 -12.78 3.35
CA MET A 74 0.86 -11.40 2.93
C MET A 74 1.59 -10.40 3.82
N VAL A 75 1.67 -10.62 5.14
CA VAL A 75 2.47 -9.77 6.04
C VAL A 75 3.93 -9.69 5.59
N ASP A 76 4.54 -10.81 5.20
CA ASP A 76 5.91 -10.81 4.70
C ASP A 76 6.03 -10.06 3.37
N GLN A 77 5.08 -10.24 2.45
CA GLN A 77 5.07 -9.55 1.16
C GLN A 77 4.92 -8.02 1.32
N PHE A 78 4.06 -7.54 2.22
CA PHE A 78 3.94 -6.11 2.51
C PHE A 78 5.18 -5.54 3.20
N ALA A 79 5.86 -6.32 4.04
CA ALA A 79 7.12 -5.90 4.64
C ALA A 79 8.21 -5.70 3.57
N ASP A 80 8.29 -6.59 2.57
CA ASP A 80 9.19 -6.41 1.42
C ASP A 80 8.85 -5.15 0.61
N VAL A 81 7.55 -4.88 0.42
CA VAL A 81 7.07 -3.66 -0.24
C VAL A 81 7.60 -2.40 0.45
N ILE A 82 7.58 -2.33 1.79
CA ILE A 82 8.09 -1.16 2.55
C ILE A 82 9.55 -0.85 2.17
N ILE A 83 10.41 -1.87 2.15
CA ILE A 83 11.83 -1.67 1.82
C ILE A 83 12.01 -1.31 0.35
N ARG A 84 11.36 -2.02 -0.57
CA ARG A 84 11.52 -1.79 -2.01
C ARG A 84 10.98 -0.43 -2.45
N ALA A 85 9.80 -0.05 -1.97
CA ALA A 85 9.19 1.24 -2.25
C ALA A 85 9.99 2.37 -1.59
N GLY A 86 10.41 2.18 -0.34
CA GLY A 86 11.21 3.15 0.39
C GLY A 86 12.55 3.43 -0.30
N ARG A 87 13.30 2.40 -0.72
CA ARG A 87 14.55 2.57 -1.47
C ARG A 87 14.34 3.26 -2.82
N ALA A 88 13.26 2.92 -3.52
CA ALA A 88 12.93 3.59 -4.76
C ALA A 88 12.62 5.08 -4.55
N TYR A 89 11.91 5.41 -3.47
CA TYR A 89 11.67 6.79 -3.06
C TYR A 89 12.97 7.51 -2.72
N LEU A 90 13.88 6.91 -1.94
CA LEU A 90 15.19 7.51 -1.63
C LEU A 90 16.04 7.78 -2.88
N LYS A 91 15.91 6.94 -3.92
CA LYS A 91 16.63 7.10 -5.18
C LYS A 91 16.08 8.24 -6.05
N ASP A 92 14.76 8.38 -6.12
CA ASP A 92 14.11 9.48 -6.83
C ASP A 92 12.80 9.89 -6.12
N PRO A 93 12.89 10.83 -5.15
CA PRO A 93 11.73 11.30 -4.40
C PRO A 93 10.68 11.98 -5.30
N THR A 94 11.09 12.44 -6.48
CA THR A 94 10.30 13.23 -7.42
C THR A 94 9.68 12.42 -8.56
N ALA A 95 9.90 11.10 -8.59
CA ALA A 95 9.42 10.20 -9.63
C ALA A 95 7.90 10.28 -9.86
N ARG A 96 7.47 9.91 -11.07
CA ARG A 96 6.11 10.04 -11.58
C ARG A 96 5.06 9.58 -10.56
N GLN A 97 4.10 10.46 -10.32
CA GLN A 97 3.14 10.34 -9.23
C GLN A 97 1.90 9.57 -9.65
N MET A 98 1.23 8.96 -8.66
CA MET A 98 -0.16 8.57 -8.83
C MET A 98 -0.97 9.83 -9.17
N PRO A 99 -1.79 9.81 -10.24
CA PRO A 99 -2.48 11.01 -10.68
C PRO A 99 -3.42 11.51 -9.57
N ASN A 100 -3.31 12.79 -9.23
CA ASN A 100 -4.27 13.43 -8.35
C ASN A 100 -5.63 13.47 -9.06
N TRP A 101 -6.65 12.84 -8.48
CA TRP A 101 -8.01 12.81 -9.04
C TRP A 101 -8.60 14.21 -9.25
N LEU A 102 -8.31 15.17 -8.37
CA LEU A 102 -8.71 16.57 -8.58
C LEU A 102 -8.06 17.16 -9.83
N ARG A 103 -6.79 16.83 -10.09
CA ARG A 103 -6.08 17.25 -11.30
C ARG A 103 -6.60 16.51 -12.55
N ALA A 104 -6.95 15.24 -12.43
CA ALA A 104 -7.52 14.47 -13.53
C ALA A 104 -8.89 15.03 -13.94
N ILE A 105 -9.75 15.33 -12.95
CA ILE A 105 -11.07 15.93 -13.16
C ILE A 105 -10.95 17.38 -13.68
N SER A 106 -9.96 18.15 -13.21
CA SER A 106 -9.78 19.52 -13.73
C SER A 106 -9.36 19.55 -15.21
N VAL A 107 -8.61 18.54 -15.67
CA VAL A 107 -8.21 18.39 -17.08
C VAL A 107 -9.30 17.70 -17.91
N MET A 108 -10.10 16.83 -17.28
CA MET A 108 -11.17 16.07 -17.93
C MET A 108 -12.42 16.06 -17.04
N PRO A 109 -13.26 17.10 -17.13
CA PRO A 109 -14.41 17.28 -16.25
C PRO A 109 -15.44 16.15 -16.33
N ASP A 110 -15.57 15.52 -17.49
CA ASP A 110 -16.46 14.40 -17.79
C ASP A 110 -15.85 13.01 -17.48
N LEU A 111 -14.66 12.97 -16.86
CA LEU A 111 -13.95 11.71 -16.55
C LEU A 111 -14.83 10.72 -15.79
N ARG A 112 -15.63 11.18 -14.83
CA ARG A 112 -16.51 10.30 -14.04
C ARG A 112 -17.54 9.60 -14.93
N GLU A 113 -18.24 10.36 -15.75
CA GLU A 113 -19.28 9.86 -16.66
C GLU A 113 -18.70 8.89 -17.69
N ARG A 114 -17.46 9.15 -18.15
CA ARG A 114 -16.74 8.26 -19.06
C ARG A 114 -16.36 6.94 -18.40
N LEU A 115 -15.91 6.96 -17.14
CA LEU A 115 -15.61 5.74 -16.39
C LEU A 115 -16.87 4.92 -16.13
N GLU A 116 -17.98 5.58 -15.77
CA GLU A 116 -19.28 4.92 -15.59
C GLU A 116 -19.74 4.24 -16.88
N LYS A 117 -19.68 4.94 -18.03
CA LYS A 117 -20.03 4.36 -19.34
C LYS A 117 -19.13 3.22 -19.78
N ALA A 118 -17.84 3.23 -19.41
CA ALA A 118 -16.89 2.20 -19.78
C ALA A 118 -16.97 0.93 -18.90
N SER A 119 -17.69 1.01 -17.77
CA SER A 119 -17.91 -0.12 -16.86
C SER A 119 -19.11 -1.00 -17.23
N LEU A 120 -19.89 -0.58 -18.22
CA LEU A 120 -20.98 -1.31 -18.87
C LEU A 120 -20.47 -1.99 -20.15
#